data_AF-A0A1V5PM19-F1
#
_entry.id   AF-A0A1V5PM19-F1
#
_cell.length_a   1.000
_cell.length_b   1.000
_cell.length_c   1.000
_cell.angle_alpha   90.00
_cell.angle_beta   90.00
_cell.angle_gamma   90.00
#
_symmetry.space_group_name_H-M   'P 1'
#
loop_
_entity.id
_entity.type
_entity.pdbx_description
1 polymer ?
#
loop_
_entity_poly.entity_id
_entity_poly.type
_entity_poly.pdbx_seq_one_letter_code
_entity_poly.pdbx_strand_id
1 'polypeptide(L)'
;MEEEIKHTIEEGVSTAPGAEPGTLPEGGAAAPEASKTSGARPSSGASFISALEKSVESLSKALGTALEDRANVVMVRVNNEALRHLDMLVEAEVTKSRSESAALLISEGIRANQALFDKIGEITRQIGELREQLRQSIAANE
;
A
#
# COMPACT_ATOMS: atom_id res chain seq x y z
N MET A 1 -7.73 -52.87 7.15
CA MET A 1 -6.97 -51.99 8.05
C MET A 1 -6.47 -50.83 7.20
N GLU A 2 -7.32 -49.95 6.66
CA GLU A 2 -8.39 -49.20 7.33
C GLU A 2 -7.91 -48.64 8.67
N GLU A 3 -7.61 -47.34 8.71
CA GLU A 3 -8.38 -46.44 9.56
C GLU A 3 -8.19 -44.97 9.13
N GLU A 4 -9.33 -44.39 8.80
CA GLU A 4 -9.61 -43.03 8.41
C GLU A 4 -9.96 -42.26 9.69
N ILE A 5 -9.17 -41.26 10.10
CA ILE A 5 -9.52 -40.42 11.26
C ILE A 5 -10.06 -39.08 10.77
N LYS A 6 -11.38 -39.08 10.66
CA LYS A 6 -12.29 -37.95 10.56
C LYS A 6 -12.31 -37.21 11.91
N HIS A 7 -12.12 -35.89 11.90
CA HIS A 7 -12.56 -35.03 13.00
C HIS A 7 -13.30 -33.80 12.48
N THR A 8 -14.61 -33.97 12.47
CA THR A 8 -15.63 -32.92 12.51
C THR A 8 -15.54 -32.21 13.86
N ILE A 9 -15.50 -30.88 13.88
CA ILE A 9 -15.96 -30.08 15.02
C ILE A 9 -16.81 -28.93 14.45
N GLU A 10 -18.12 -29.02 14.68
CA GLU A 10 -19.08 -27.92 14.66
C GLU A 10 -19.13 -27.25 16.05
N GLU A 11 -19.87 -26.13 16.11
CA GLU A 11 -20.19 -25.20 17.23
C GLU A 11 -19.44 -23.86 17.07
N GLY A 12 -20.07 -22.71 16.84
CA GLY A 12 -21.41 -22.24 17.23
C GLY A 12 -21.29 -21.27 18.42
N VAL A 13 -22.03 -20.14 18.38
CA VAL A 13 -22.16 -19.06 19.41
C VAL A 13 -21.09 -17.95 19.31
N SER A 14 -21.34 -16.63 19.42
CA SER A 14 -22.56 -15.79 19.45
C SER A 14 -22.10 -14.31 19.49
N THR A 15 -22.85 -13.45 18.80
CA THR A 15 -23.17 -12.03 19.08
C THR A 15 -22.16 -11.08 19.75
N ALA A 16 -21.90 -9.95 19.08
CA ALA A 16 -21.84 -8.61 19.70
C ALA A 16 -22.12 -7.51 18.68
N PRO A 17 -23.10 -6.60 18.89
CA PRO A 17 -23.16 -5.30 18.25
C PRO A 17 -22.76 -4.22 19.26
N GLY A 18 -21.64 -3.55 19.02
CA GLY A 18 -21.16 -2.43 19.84
C GLY A 18 -20.85 -1.23 18.96
N ALA A 19 -21.83 -0.34 18.79
CA ALA A 19 -21.64 0.98 18.20
C ALA A 19 -21.77 2.02 19.33
N GLU A 20 -20.61 2.58 19.69
CA GLU A 20 -20.40 3.91 20.32
C GLU A 20 -21.13 5.00 19.50
N PRO A 21 -21.53 6.18 20.06
CA PRO A 21 -20.57 7.03 20.79
C PRO A 21 -21.09 7.94 21.93
N GLY A 22 -20.26 8.03 22.97
CA GLY A 22 -19.51 9.24 23.31
C GLY A 22 -20.22 10.60 23.34
N THR A 23 -20.57 11.01 24.56
CA THR A 23 -20.97 12.37 24.95
C THR A 23 -19.76 13.31 24.99
N LEU A 24 -19.89 14.54 24.46
CA LEU A 24 -19.01 15.68 24.72
C LEU A 24 -19.86 16.85 25.27
N PRO A 25 -19.50 17.48 26.40
CA PRO A 25 -20.27 18.58 26.98
C PRO A 25 -19.75 19.98 26.57
N GLU A 26 -20.71 20.91 26.61
CA GLU A 26 -20.65 22.33 26.92
C GLU A 26 -19.59 23.28 26.32
N GLY A 27 -20.11 24.36 25.74
CA GLY A 27 -19.42 25.62 25.53
C GLY A 27 -20.40 26.69 25.04
N GLY A 28 -21.00 27.44 25.96
CA GLY A 28 -21.90 28.54 25.66
C GLY A 28 -21.19 29.83 25.27
N ALA A 29 -21.83 30.66 24.44
CA ALA A 29 -21.76 32.12 24.49
C ALA A 29 -22.78 32.77 23.54
N ALA A 30 -23.73 33.49 24.15
CA ALA A 30 -24.29 34.79 23.77
C ALA A 30 -24.59 35.16 22.30
N ALA A 31 -25.88 35.45 22.05
CA ALA A 31 -26.34 36.36 21.00
C ALA A 31 -25.86 37.82 21.28
N PRO A 32 -25.82 38.68 20.26
CA PRO A 32 -26.96 39.59 20.09
C PRO A 32 -27.37 39.88 18.63
N GLU A 33 -28.41 40.68 18.52
CA GLU A 33 -29.38 40.84 17.44
C GLU A 33 -28.94 41.58 16.15
N ALA A 34 -29.66 41.24 15.08
CA ALA A 34 -30.17 42.01 13.94
C ALA A 34 -29.44 43.29 13.44
N SER A 35 -29.10 43.29 12.14
CA SER A 35 -29.37 44.44 11.26
C SER A 35 -29.43 44.02 9.79
N LYS A 36 -30.52 44.41 9.12
CA LYS A 36 -30.64 44.41 7.66
C LYS A 36 -29.91 45.65 7.13
N THR A 37 -29.18 45.55 6.03
CA THR A 37 -29.25 46.48 4.86
C THR A 37 -28.19 46.15 3.80
N SER A 38 -28.68 45.93 2.57
CA SER A 38 -28.18 46.37 1.25
C SER A 38 -26.68 46.33 0.90
N GLY A 39 -26.37 45.76 -0.27
CA GLY A 39 -25.21 46.16 -1.06
C GLY A 39 -24.74 45.10 -2.06
N ALA A 40 -24.81 45.41 -3.35
CA ALA A 40 -24.54 44.49 -4.45
C ALA A 40 -23.06 44.51 -4.94
N ARG A 41 -22.61 43.33 -5.43
CA ARG A 41 -21.51 43.03 -6.40
C ARG A 41 -20.06 42.89 -5.89
N PRO A 42 -19.21 42.03 -6.52
CA PRO A 42 -19.45 41.05 -7.58
C PRO A 42 -19.27 39.59 -7.12
N SER A 43 -20.07 38.70 -7.72
CA SER A 43 -20.05 37.24 -7.51
C SER A 43 -18.82 36.61 -8.18
N SER A 44 -17.72 36.49 -7.44
CA SER A 44 -16.52 35.73 -7.85
C SER A 44 -16.24 34.57 -6.87
N GLY A 45 -17.25 34.09 -6.15
CA GLY A 45 -17.15 32.86 -5.34
C GLY A 45 -17.07 31.60 -6.20
N ALA A 46 -17.76 31.58 -7.34
CA ALA A 46 -17.78 30.43 -8.24
C ALA A 46 -16.39 30.13 -8.86
N SER A 47 -15.57 31.15 -9.10
CA SER A 47 -14.22 30.98 -9.69
C SER A 47 -13.20 30.43 -8.69
N PHE A 48 -13.32 30.77 -7.40
CA PHE A 48 -12.46 30.20 -6.35
C PHE A 48 -12.92 28.81 -5.93
N ILE A 49 -14.22 28.57 -5.82
CA ILE A 49 -14.76 27.24 -5.49
C ILE A 49 -14.44 26.26 -6.62
N SER A 50 -14.61 26.64 -7.89
CA SER A 50 -14.22 25.78 -9.01
C SER A 50 -12.70 25.57 -9.13
N ALA A 51 -11.88 26.52 -8.68
CA ALA A 51 -10.43 26.33 -8.60
C ALA A 51 -10.04 25.36 -7.47
N LEU A 52 -10.73 25.43 -6.32
CA LEU A 52 -10.57 24.49 -5.22
C LEU A 52 -11.02 23.09 -5.62
N GLU A 53 -12.17 22.94 -6.26
CA GLU A 53 -12.67 21.66 -6.80
C GLU A 53 -11.70 21.04 -7.80
N LYS A 54 -11.16 21.84 -8.73
CA LYS A 54 -10.14 21.37 -9.68
C LYS A 54 -8.85 20.97 -8.98
N SER A 55 -8.45 21.68 -7.92
CA SER A 55 -7.26 21.35 -7.15
C SER A 55 -7.43 20.05 -6.34
N VAL A 56 -8.60 19.84 -5.73
CA VAL A 56 -8.95 18.62 -5.01
C VAL A 56 -9.07 17.43 -5.97
N GLU A 57 -9.65 17.63 -7.15
CA GLU A 57 -9.69 16.60 -8.21
C GLU A 57 -8.28 16.26 -8.70
N SER A 58 -7.41 17.27 -8.89
CA SER A 58 -6.02 17.03 -9.30
C SER A 58 -5.18 16.33 -8.22
N LEU A 59 -5.43 16.62 -6.94
CA LEU A 59 -4.78 15.97 -5.81
C LEU A 59 -5.31 14.55 -5.61
N SER A 60 -6.63 14.34 -5.75
CA SER A 60 -7.27 13.03 -5.74
C SER A 60 -6.73 12.15 -6.85
N LYS A 61 -6.61 12.71 -8.06
CA LYS A 61 -6.06 11.99 -9.21
C LYS A 61 -4.57 11.70 -9.04
N ALA A 62 -3.78 12.65 -8.52
CA ALA A 62 -2.36 12.44 -8.24
C ALA A 62 -2.13 11.40 -7.13
N LEU A 63 -2.93 11.43 -6.06
CA LEU A 63 -2.89 10.43 -4.97
C LEU A 63 -3.38 9.07 -5.44
N GLY A 64 -4.42 9.02 -6.27
CA GLY A 64 -4.90 7.79 -6.91
C GLY A 64 -3.84 7.17 -7.81
N THR A 65 -3.21 7.97 -8.68
CA THR A 65 -2.12 7.47 -9.53
C THR A 65 -0.86 7.12 -8.74
N ALA A 66 -0.53 7.85 -7.66
CA ALA A 66 0.65 7.54 -6.83
C ALA A 66 0.44 6.30 -5.94
N LEU A 67 -0.79 6.01 -5.52
CA LEU A 67 -1.14 4.77 -4.82
C LEU A 67 -1.24 3.57 -5.77
N GLU A 68 -1.63 3.79 -7.03
CA GLU A 68 -1.62 2.76 -8.07
C GLU A 68 -0.21 2.45 -8.59
N ASP A 69 0.73 3.41 -8.55
CA ASP A 69 2.08 3.27 -9.12
C ASP A 69 3.08 2.56 -8.18
N ARG A 70 2.68 1.36 -7.71
CA ARG A 70 3.53 0.19 -7.33
C ARG A 70 3.62 -0.13 -5.85
N ALA A 71 2.59 -0.80 -5.34
CA ALA A 71 2.82 -1.90 -4.40
C ALA A 71 2.94 -3.20 -5.20
N ASN A 72 4.16 -3.61 -5.56
CA ASN A 72 4.38 -4.96 -6.09
C ASN A 72 4.11 -5.96 -4.97
N VAL A 73 2.98 -6.66 -5.03
CA VAL A 73 2.61 -7.68 -4.04
C VAL A 73 2.99 -9.06 -4.56
N VAL A 74 3.85 -9.74 -3.82
CA VAL A 74 4.20 -11.14 -4.09
C VAL A 74 3.64 -11.98 -2.94
N MET A 75 2.73 -12.92 -3.28
CA MET A 75 2.31 -13.95 -2.32
C MET A 75 3.33 -15.09 -2.32
N VAL A 76 3.95 -15.35 -1.18
CA VAL A 76 4.97 -16.40 -1.02
C VAL A 76 4.49 -17.40 0.03
N ARG A 77 4.65 -18.70 -0.26
CA ARG A 77 4.45 -19.75 0.74
C ARG A 77 5.68 -19.80 1.65
N VAL A 78 5.47 -19.67 2.95
CA VAL A 78 6.52 -19.76 3.97
C VAL A 78 6.36 -21.03 4.79
N ASN A 79 7.47 -21.56 5.30
CA ASN A 79 7.43 -22.67 6.26
C ASN A 79 7.07 -22.16 7.67
N ASN A 80 6.73 -23.08 8.59
CA ASN A 80 6.35 -22.74 9.96
C ASN A 80 7.48 -22.03 10.73
N GLU A 81 8.73 -22.38 10.45
CA GLU A 81 9.90 -21.76 11.09
C GLU A 81 10.05 -20.29 10.69
N ALA A 82 10.02 -19.98 9.39
CA ALA A 82 10.08 -18.60 8.91
C ALA A 82 8.88 -17.80 9.42
N LEU A 83 7.67 -18.39 9.42
CA LEU A 83 6.49 -17.73 9.98
C LEU A 83 6.70 -17.34 11.44
N ARG A 84 7.25 -18.25 12.26
CA ARG A 84 7.59 -17.98 13.65
C ARG A 84 8.63 -16.86 13.81
N HIS A 85 9.64 -16.80 12.94
CA HIS A 85 10.61 -15.70 12.95
C HIS A 85 9.99 -14.36 12.57
N LEU A 86 9.07 -14.35 11.58
CA LEU A 86 8.32 -13.15 11.23
C LEU A 86 7.47 -12.67 12.40
N ASP A 87 6.84 -13.60 13.13
CA ASP A 87 6.07 -13.30 14.35
C ASP A 87 6.94 -12.71 15.45
N MET A 88 8.10 -13.30 15.73
CA MET A 88 9.03 -12.77 16.72
C MET A 88 9.48 -11.33 16.40
N LEU A 89 9.65 -10.99 15.12
CA LEU A 89 10.00 -9.62 14.71
C LEU A 89 8.86 -8.62 14.97
N VAL A 90 7.62 -9.06 14.79
CA VAL A 90 6.44 -8.23 15.08
C VAL A 90 6.23 -8.10 16.59
N GLU A 91 6.36 -9.20 17.34
CA GLU A 91 6.24 -9.23 18.81
C GLU A 91 7.32 -8.39 19.50
N ALA A 92 8.52 -8.34 18.93
CA ALA A 92 9.62 -7.49 19.40
C ALA A 92 9.50 -6.02 18.96
N GLU A 93 8.39 -5.63 18.31
CA GLU A 93 8.13 -4.28 17.78
C GLU A 93 9.21 -3.78 16.80
N VAL A 94 9.98 -4.68 16.20
CA VAL A 94 10.99 -4.34 15.17
C VAL A 94 10.26 -3.89 13.89
N THR A 95 9.10 -4.49 13.62
CA THR A 95 8.21 -4.16 12.50
C THR A 95 6.76 -4.16 12.97
N LYS A 96 5.88 -3.50 12.22
CA LYS A 96 4.45 -3.36 12.56
C LYS A 96 3.60 -4.51 12.03
N SER A 97 4.12 -5.30 11.10
CA SER A 97 3.37 -6.39 10.45
C SER A 97 4.29 -7.48 9.89
N ARG A 98 3.74 -8.68 9.70
CA ARG A 98 4.46 -9.82 9.09
C ARG A 98 4.96 -9.54 7.68
N SER A 99 4.20 -8.82 6.87
CA SER A 99 4.61 -8.42 5.52
C SER A 99 5.76 -7.43 5.53
N GLU A 100 5.79 -6.52 6.52
CA GLU A 100 6.92 -5.62 6.74
C GLU A 100 8.17 -6.36 7.24
N SER A 101 8.02 -7.34 8.15
CA SER A 101 9.11 -8.25 8.54
C SER A 101 9.70 -8.97 7.32
N ALA A 102 8.83 -9.49 6.44
CA ALA A 102 9.27 -10.17 5.23
C ALA A 102 9.99 -9.22 4.27
N ALA A 103 9.45 -8.01 4.06
CA ALA A 103 10.09 -7.00 3.23
C ALA A 103 11.48 -6.61 3.76
N LEU A 104 11.61 -6.43 5.07
CA LEU A 104 12.88 -6.15 5.73
C LEU A 104 13.88 -7.28 5.50
N LEU A 105 13.50 -8.53 5.76
CA LEU A 105 14.37 -9.69 5.56
C LEU A 105 14.78 -9.89 4.10
N ILE A 106 13.87 -9.63 3.15
CA ILE A 106 14.18 -9.68 1.72
C ILE A 106 15.20 -8.59 1.37
N SER A 107 15.02 -7.37 1.88
CA SER A 107 15.93 -6.25 1.59
C SER A 107 17.34 -6.50 2.16
N GLU A 108 17.44 -7.01 3.38
CA GLU A 108 18.72 -7.37 3.98
C GLU A 108 19.33 -8.61 3.31
N GLY A 109 18.50 -9.57 2.87
CA GLY A 109 18.93 -10.71 2.07
C GLY A 109 19.51 -10.30 0.70
N ILE A 110 18.93 -9.29 0.05
CA ILE A 110 19.47 -8.73 -1.19
C ILE A 110 20.81 -8.04 -0.91
N ARG A 111 20.88 -7.21 0.13
CA ARG A 111 22.12 -6.50 0.51
C ARG A 111 23.24 -7.47 0.86
N ALA A 112 22.94 -8.53 1.62
CA ALA A 112 23.91 -9.56 1.99
C ALA A 112 24.45 -10.32 0.78
N ASN A 113 23.63 -10.48 -0.27
CA ASN A 113 23.99 -11.21 -1.49
C ASN A 113 24.28 -10.30 -2.69
N GLN A 114 24.64 -9.03 -2.46
CA GLN A 114 24.83 -8.04 -3.52
C GLN A 114 25.78 -8.54 -4.63
N ALA A 115 26.92 -9.13 -4.25
CA ALA A 115 27.91 -9.64 -5.20
C ALA A 115 27.38 -10.75 -6.12
N LEU A 116 26.39 -11.53 -5.67
CA LEU A 116 25.72 -12.54 -6.49
C LEU A 116 24.80 -11.86 -7.52
N PHE A 117 24.00 -10.89 -7.08
CA PHE A 117 23.11 -10.14 -7.96
C PHE A 117 23.89 -9.33 -8.99
N ASP A 118 25.03 -8.75 -8.63
CA ASP A 118 25.90 -8.01 -9.55
C ASP A 118 26.41 -8.92 -10.67
N LYS A 119 26.89 -10.13 -10.36
CA LYS A 119 27.32 -11.12 -11.35
C LYS A 119 26.18 -11.55 -12.27
N ILE A 120 24.99 -11.81 -11.72
CA ILE A 120 23.80 -12.13 -12.52
C ILE A 120 23.49 -10.98 -13.47
N GLY A 121 23.54 -9.73 -12.97
CA GLY A 121 23.30 -8.53 -13.77
C GLY A 121 24.31 -8.38 -14.91
N GLU A 122 25.60 -8.59 -14.64
CA GLU A 122 26.66 -8.53 -15.64
C GLU A 122 26.45 -9.55 -16.76
N ILE A 123 26.22 -10.82 -16.41
CA ILE A 123 26.00 -11.89 -17.40
C ILE A 123 24.72 -11.63 -18.20
N THR A 124 23.64 -11.20 -17.54
CA THR A 124 22.37 -10.90 -18.22
C THR A 124 22.52 -9.76 -19.22
N ARG A 125 23.31 -8.74 -18.88
CA ARG A 125 23.64 -7.65 -19.81
C ARG A 125 24.43 -8.15 -21.02
N GLN A 126 25.45 -8.98 -20.80
CA GLN A 126 26.23 -9.58 -21.90
C GLN A 126 25.32 -10.40 -22.83
N ILE A 127 24.39 -11.18 -22.30
CA ILE A 127 23.40 -11.92 -23.10
C ILE A 127 22.54 -10.95 -23.92
N GLY A 128 22.11 -9.83 -23.34
CA GLY A 128 21.37 -8.79 -24.04
C GLY A 128 22.16 -8.19 -25.20
N GLU A 129 23.42 -7.83 -24.98
CA GLU A 129 24.33 -7.30 -25.99
C GLU A 129 24.57 -8.31 -27.12
N LEU A 130 24.83 -9.58 -26.79
CA LEU A 130 25.02 -10.64 -27.78
C LEU A 130 23.76 -10.90 -28.62
N ARG A 131 22.57 -10.86 -28.00
CA ARG A 131 21.29 -10.98 -28.71
C ARG A 131 21.08 -9.82 -29.69
N GLU A 132 21.50 -8.63 -29.30
CA GLU A 132 21.39 -7.45 -30.15
C GLU A 132 22.39 -7.48 -31.32
N GLN A 133 23.65 -7.85 -31.06
CA GLN A 133 24.67 -8.06 -32.10
C GLN A 133 24.22 -9.11 -33.12
N LEU A 134 23.60 -10.20 -32.66
CA LEU A 134 23.05 -11.22 -33.54
C LEU A 134 21.97 -10.64 -34.47
N ARG A 135 21.02 -9.88 -33.93
CA ARG A 135 19.96 -9.23 -34.74
C ARG A 135 20.54 -8.28 -35.77
N GLN A 136 21.54 -7.48 -35.39
CA GLN A 136 22.22 -6.55 -36.29
C GLN A 136 22.97 -7.27 -37.41
N SER A 137 23.64 -8.40 -37.10
CA SER A 137 24.37 -9.18 -38.12
C SER A 137 23.45 -9.82 -39.17
N ILE A 138 22.23 -10.18 -38.79
CA ILE A 138 21.23 -10.74 -39.70
C ILE A 138 20.62 -9.62 -40.55
N ALA A 139 20.26 -8.49 -39.94
CA ALA A 139 19.70 -7.34 -40.65
C ALA A 139 20.69 -6.64 -41.60
N ALA A 140 22.00 -6.76 -41.36
CA ALA A 140 23.04 -6.21 -42.25
C ALA A 140 23.37 -7.10 -43.46
N ASN A 141 22.85 -8.34 -43.49
CA ASN A 141 23.09 -9.33 -44.55
C ASN A 141 21.86 -9.54 -45.48
N GLU A 142 20.81 -8.75 -45.29
CA GLU A 142 19.70 -8.55 -46.25
C GLU A 142 19.86 -7.22 -46.99
#